data_AF-V4BM43-F1
#
_entry.id   AF-V4BM43-F1
#
_cell.length_a   1.000
_cell.length_b   1.000
_cell.length_c   1.000
_cell.angle_alpha   90.00
_cell.angle_beta   90.00
_cell.angle_gamma   90.00
#
_symmetry.space_group_name_H-M   'P 1'
#
loop_
_entity.id
_entity.type
_entity.pdbx_description
1 polymer ?
#
loop_
_entity_poly.entity_id
_entity_poly.type
_entity_poly.pdbx_seq_one_letter_code
_entity_poly.pdbx_strand_id
1 'polypeptide(L)'
;MLSSGLLTIILVSLVVSEQRQAFKAAVYEHDVILPEPRATEFSRQEAIAITMKNLVVFNQQAMVAAQESVEIMVFPQGGLYGMGFDRRNITPFLEAVPMVTKDLWNPCTQSTKHASTKIQFELSCIARNNSLFVVANLASKAMCDGEDDDYKDENCPEDGFYIYNTVVVFDNNGNLIAKYNQFNIPHNSVFDYPHMSEMVTFDTPFGIFGVLMCNDLNQFDPAVRMIEEMGISNFVCSGSSSDNPPSYVTIREQAGFARGYGVNLLAANVHKPLMNKVGSGIFTPDRQTRFYYDNRQGSDGRLVIATARTLRKPLRHNIPEYTTKLQSKGPSPDTFVTKVNGIPYTMSRLDKPQGTFKLCHSEICCELEYKISLRGGDEYVFAIQNGYIHGGNKYLFSQSCIIIRCVNSTEEECGIPQNSAHSYFTHLRIKGYFSTKHVYPQFLVNNRGQLDVAPVRFHYSDGVLWSRQVTFPLESAGFIGRIFSRDGVNSASSASFSLFLLFVSLCSLLFIM
;
A
#
# COMPACT_ATOMS: atom_id res chain seq x y z
N MET A 1 39.25 24.79 -65.12
CA MET A 1 38.90 25.23 -63.75
C MET A 1 37.77 24.34 -63.26
N LEU A 2 38.09 23.33 -62.47
CA LEU A 2 37.16 22.40 -61.84
C LEU A 2 36.73 23.02 -60.51
N SER A 3 35.46 23.39 -60.34
CA SER A 3 34.93 23.84 -59.05
C SER A 3 34.42 22.63 -58.27
N SER A 4 35.18 22.24 -57.27
CA SER A 4 34.80 21.27 -56.23
C SER A 4 33.69 21.85 -55.34
N GLY A 5 32.47 21.33 -55.48
CA GLY A 5 31.39 21.56 -54.52
C GLY A 5 31.57 20.65 -53.30
N LEU A 6 31.82 21.25 -52.13
CA LEU A 6 31.83 20.54 -50.86
C LEU A 6 30.39 20.24 -50.44
N LEU A 7 30.03 18.96 -50.33
CA LEU A 7 28.77 18.50 -49.75
C LEU A 7 28.91 18.48 -48.23
N THR A 8 28.32 19.44 -47.52
CA THR A 8 28.28 19.46 -46.05
C THR A 8 27.23 18.47 -45.56
N ILE A 9 27.65 17.31 -45.04
CA ILE A 9 26.76 16.35 -44.38
C ILE A 9 26.50 16.86 -42.96
N ILE A 10 25.29 17.37 -42.70
CA ILE A 10 24.83 17.67 -41.35
C ILE A 10 24.46 16.34 -40.68
N LEU A 11 25.35 15.82 -39.85
CA LEU A 11 25.07 14.73 -38.92
C LEU A 11 24.19 15.30 -37.79
N VAL A 12 22.87 15.14 -37.93
CA VAL A 12 21.95 15.27 -36.80
C VAL A 12 22.17 14.05 -35.91
N SER A 13 22.96 14.21 -34.86
CA SER A 13 23.05 13.25 -33.77
C SER A 13 21.71 13.22 -33.04
N LEU A 14 20.83 12.33 -33.48
CA LEU A 14 19.72 11.83 -32.68
C LEU A 14 20.33 11.18 -31.43
N VAL A 15 20.40 11.94 -30.33
CA VAL A 15 20.61 11.37 -29.01
C VAL A 15 19.35 10.58 -28.70
N VAL A 16 19.32 9.33 -29.15
CA VAL A 16 18.38 8.34 -28.62
C VAL A 16 18.84 8.12 -27.18
N SER A 17 18.16 8.79 -26.23
CA SER A 17 18.32 8.48 -24.82
C SER A 17 18.08 6.98 -24.65
N GLU A 18 19.13 6.24 -24.36
CA GLU A 18 19.06 4.81 -24.12
C GLU A 18 18.15 4.60 -22.90
N GLN A 19 16.92 4.17 -23.15
CA GLN A 19 15.93 4.05 -22.10
C GLN A 19 16.34 2.93 -21.15
N ARG A 20 16.62 3.29 -19.90
CA ARG A 20 16.91 2.30 -18.84
C ARG A 20 15.78 1.28 -18.75
N GLN A 21 16.17 0.01 -18.83
CA GLN A 21 15.25 -1.13 -18.84
C GLN A 21 14.98 -1.67 -17.42
N ALA A 22 15.88 -1.41 -16.47
CA ALA A 22 15.78 -1.87 -15.10
C ALA A 22 16.52 -0.91 -14.15
N PHE A 23 16.21 -1.05 -12.86
CA PHE A 23 16.87 -0.34 -11.77
C PHE A 23 16.97 -1.27 -10.55
N LYS A 24 17.96 -1.04 -9.68
CA LYS A 24 18.10 -1.80 -8.43
C LYS A 24 17.52 -0.98 -7.29
N ALA A 25 16.60 -1.56 -6.55
CA ALA A 25 15.88 -0.91 -5.46
C ALA A 25 16.13 -1.62 -4.13
N ALA A 26 15.94 -0.89 -3.05
CA ALA A 26 15.90 -1.41 -1.69
C ALA A 26 14.67 -0.92 -0.93
N VAL A 27 14.14 -1.78 -0.08
CA VAL A 27 13.20 -1.41 0.99
C VAL A 27 13.73 -1.95 2.30
N TYR A 28 13.57 -1.20 3.38
CA TYR A 28 14.02 -1.64 4.69
C TYR A 28 12.82 -1.87 5.62
N GLU A 29 12.66 -3.12 6.07
CA GLU A 29 11.74 -3.44 7.14
C GLU A 29 12.39 -3.10 8.47
N HIS A 30 11.98 -2.00 9.11
CA HIS A 30 12.72 -1.42 10.25
C HIS A 30 12.18 -1.88 11.60
N ASP A 31 13.01 -2.51 12.41
CA ASP A 31 12.72 -2.71 13.84
C ASP A 31 12.93 -1.39 14.60
N VAL A 32 11.89 -0.55 14.58
CA VAL A 32 11.98 0.81 15.09
C VAL A 32 12.36 0.86 16.56
N ILE A 33 13.35 1.68 16.89
CA ILE A 33 13.71 1.99 18.27
C ILE A 33 12.64 2.94 18.80
N LEU A 34 11.75 2.40 19.64
CA LEU A 34 10.62 3.13 20.20
C LEU A 34 11.06 4.03 21.37
N PRO A 35 10.36 5.15 21.60
CA PRO A 35 10.49 5.90 22.85
C PRO A 35 10.06 5.04 24.06
N GLU A 36 10.59 5.35 25.24
CA GLU A 36 10.24 4.67 26.50
C GLU A 36 8.74 4.84 26.82
N PRO A 37 7.99 3.74 27.08
CA PRO A 37 6.53 3.78 27.22
C PRO A 37 6.00 4.53 28.45
N ARG A 38 6.89 5.01 29.34
CA ARG A 38 6.54 5.77 30.56
C ARG A 38 6.69 7.28 30.41
N ALA A 39 7.26 7.77 29.31
CA ALA A 39 7.42 9.20 29.10
C ALA A 39 6.08 9.80 28.67
N THR A 40 5.49 10.65 29.50
CA THR A 40 4.27 11.39 29.19
C THR A 40 4.54 12.63 28.35
N GLU A 41 5.76 13.16 28.41
CA GLU A 41 6.23 14.32 27.65
C GLU A 41 7.70 14.13 27.25
N PHE A 42 8.09 14.71 26.11
CA PHE A 42 9.48 14.73 25.63
C PHE A 42 9.94 16.17 25.47
N SER A 43 11.20 16.45 25.77
CA SER A 43 11.87 17.65 25.27
C SER A 43 12.25 17.46 23.80
N ARG A 44 12.46 18.56 23.07
CA ARG A 44 12.98 18.51 21.69
C ARG A 44 14.33 17.80 21.62
N GLN A 45 15.18 17.96 22.64
CA GLN A 45 16.48 17.30 22.68
C GLN A 45 16.35 15.78 22.80
N GLU A 46 15.45 15.29 23.65
CA GLU A 46 15.19 13.84 23.79
C GLU A 46 14.57 13.26 22.52
N ALA A 47 13.59 13.94 21.93
CA ALA A 47 12.97 13.53 20.68
C ALA A 47 14.01 13.41 19.54
N ILE A 48 14.88 14.41 19.38
CA ILE A 48 15.99 14.35 18.43
C ILE A 48 16.94 13.20 18.75
N ALA A 49 17.30 12.98 20.02
CA ALA A 49 18.19 11.88 20.40
C ALA A 49 17.61 10.50 20.02
N ILE A 50 16.30 10.30 20.20
CA ILE A 50 15.61 9.08 19.79
C ILE A 50 15.60 8.94 18.27
N THR A 51 15.25 10.01 17.55
CA THR A 51 15.26 10.01 16.08
C THR A 51 16.66 9.76 15.50
N MET A 52 17.71 10.30 16.12
CA MET A 52 19.09 10.04 15.68
C MET A 52 19.48 8.55 15.82
N LYS A 53 19.00 7.83 16.85
CA LYS A 53 19.24 6.38 16.97
C LYS A 53 18.67 5.62 15.77
N ASN A 54 17.46 5.97 15.33
CA ASN A 54 16.86 5.38 14.14
C ASN A 54 17.57 5.80 12.84
N LEU A 55 18.00 7.06 12.73
CA LEU A 55 18.76 7.55 11.58
C LEU A 55 20.13 6.86 11.42
N VAL A 56 20.78 6.49 12.53
CA VAL A 56 22.01 5.68 12.47
C VAL A 56 21.74 4.34 11.78
N VAL A 57 20.63 3.68 12.10
CA VAL A 57 20.23 2.45 11.41
C VAL A 57 19.94 2.73 9.93
N PHE A 58 19.20 3.80 9.62
CA PHE A 58 18.91 4.16 8.22
C PHE A 58 20.18 4.37 7.41
N ASN A 59 21.16 5.11 7.96
CA ASN A 59 22.43 5.35 7.29
C ASN A 59 23.23 4.05 7.09
N GLN A 60 23.26 3.15 8.09
CA GLN A 60 23.90 1.84 7.95
C GLN A 60 23.28 1.03 6.81
N GLN A 61 21.95 0.98 6.72
CA GLN A 61 21.27 0.26 5.65
C GLN A 61 21.48 0.93 4.29
N ALA A 62 21.53 2.26 4.23
CA ALA A 62 21.84 3.02 3.02
C ALA A 62 23.27 2.73 2.51
N MET A 63 24.25 2.62 3.42
CA MET A 63 25.62 2.24 3.06
C MET A 63 25.68 0.83 2.45
N VAL A 64 24.97 -0.14 3.04
CA VAL A 64 24.88 -1.51 2.47
C VAL A 64 24.18 -1.49 1.11
N ALA A 65 23.10 -0.73 0.97
CA ALA A 65 22.39 -0.57 -0.30
C ALA A 65 23.30 0.05 -1.39
N ALA A 66 24.09 1.07 -1.04
CA ALA A 66 25.03 1.71 -1.97
C ALA A 66 26.17 0.77 -2.42
N GLN A 67 26.71 -0.05 -1.52
CA GLN A 67 27.67 -1.10 -1.87
C GLN A 67 27.11 -2.09 -2.89
N GLU A 68 25.79 -2.32 -2.82
CA GLU A 68 25.05 -3.16 -3.75
C GLU A 68 24.60 -2.41 -5.02
N SER A 69 25.03 -1.16 -5.25
CA SER A 69 24.59 -0.34 -6.40
C SER A 69 23.07 -0.18 -6.48
N VAL A 70 22.39 -0.12 -5.33
CA VAL A 70 20.99 0.31 -5.25
C VAL A 70 20.90 1.77 -5.71
N GLU A 71 19.77 2.15 -6.29
CA GLU A 71 19.53 3.51 -6.79
C GLU A 71 18.43 4.23 -6.00
N ILE A 72 17.50 3.49 -5.41
CA ILE A 72 16.42 4.03 -4.58
C ILE A 72 16.19 3.16 -3.34
N MET A 73 16.00 3.81 -2.19
CA MET A 73 15.75 3.18 -0.91
C MET A 73 14.51 3.75 -0.22
N VAL A 74 13.62 2.87 0.24
CA VAL A 74 12.38 3.24 0.95
C VAL A 74 12.43 2.80 2.41
N PHE A 75 12.09 3.74 3.31
CA PHE A 75 11.95 3.53 4.73
C PHE A 75 10.48 3.62 5.20
N PRO A 76 10.12 2.97 6.31
CA PRO A 76 8.73 2.81 6.72
C PRO A 76 8.15 4.02 7.45
N GLN A 77 6.82 4.05 7.53
CA GLN A 77 6.05 5.06 8.24
C GLN A 77 6.31 4.94 9.74
N GLY A 78 6.57 6.07 10.40
CA GLY A 78 6.95 6.09 11.81
C GLY A 78 8.35 5.50 12.06
N GLY A 79 9.16 5.21 11.03
CA GLY A 79 10.48 4.60 11.22
C GLY A 79 11.48 5.46 12.00
N LEU A 80 11.24 6.77 12.14
CA LEU A 80 12.11 7.72 12.83
C LEU A 80 11.69 8.04 14.28
N TYR A 81 10.41 7.90 14.59
CA TYR A 81 9.83 8.34 15.86
C TYR A 81 8.99 7.26 16.55
N GLY A 82 8.57 6.22 15.83
CA GLY A 82 7.74 5.15 16.35
C GLY A 82 6.24 5.46 16.23
N MET A 83 5.50 5.10 17.27
CA MET A 83 4.04 5.13 17.30
C MET A 83 3.55 5.25 18.74
N GLY A 84 2.24 5.49 18.92
CA GLY A 84 1.62 5.62 20.24
C GLY A 84 1.68 7.04 20.83
N PHE A 85 1.71 8.06 19.96
CA PHE A 85 1.73 9.45 20.37
C PHE A 85 0.33 10.07 20.45
N ASP A 86 0.23 11.11 21.28
CA ASP A 86 -0.81 12.14 21.23
C ASP A 86 -0.23 13.44 20.66
N ARG A 87 -1.09 14.45 20.50
CA ARG A 87 -0.73 15.72 19.86
C ARG A 87 0.36 16.47 20.63
N ARG A 88 0.36 16.39 21.96
CA ARG A 88 1.33 17.08 22.81
C ARG A 88 2.68 16.39 22.77
N ASN A 89 2.72 15.07 22.94
CA ASN A 89 3.97 14.34 23.05
C ASN A 89 4.65 14.06 21.68
N ILE A 90 3.94 14.16 20.54
CA ILE A 90 4.57 14.13 19.21
C ILE A 90 5.22 15.46 18.83
N THR A 91 4.75 16.59 19.37
CA THR A 91 5.20 17.95 19.01
C THR A 91 6.74 18.11 19.03
N PRO A 92 7.47 17.57 20.02
CA PRO A 92 8.93 17.58 20.06
C PRO A 92 9.62 16.85 18.90
N PHE A 93 8.95 15.97 18.17
CA PHE A 93 9.50 15.24 17.01
C PHE A 93 9.30 15.99 15.68
N LEU A 94 8.48 17.04 15.65
CA LEU A 94 8.06 17.67 14.40
C LEU A 94 9.14 18.55 13.76
N GLU A 95 9.17 18.58 12.43
CA GLU A 95 9.89 19.60 11.66
C GLU A 95 8.96 20.24 10.64
N ALA A 96 9.19 21.52 10.33
CA ALA A 96 8.55 22.12 9.17
C ALA A 96 9.23 21.58 7.91
N VAL A 97 8.44 21.04 6.98
CA VAL A 97 8.94 20.60 5.66
C VAL A 97 8.50 21.65 4.64
N PRO A 98 9.43 22.38 4.00
CA PRO A 98 9.07 23.44 3.07
C PRO A 98 8.35 22.89 1.83
N MET A 99 7.65 23.77 1.11
CA MET A 99 7.10 23.42 -0.19
C MET A 99 8.22 23.09 -1.16
N VAL A 100 8.05 22.05 -1.98
CA VAL A 100 9.00 21.74 -3.04
C VAL A 100 8.78 22.73 -4.19
N THR A 101 9.83 23.48 -4.54
CA THR A 101 9.81 24.47 -5.61
C THR A 101 10.84 24.12 -6.69
N LYS A 102 10.90 24.90 -7.78
CA LYS A 102 11.94 24.73 -8.81
C LYS A 102 13.35 24.97 -8.26
N ASP A 103 13.49 25.87 -7.28
CA ASP A 103 14.75 26.13 -6.59
C ASP A 103 14.92 25.12 -5.47
N LEU A 104 15.34 23.91 -5.86
CA LEU A 104 15.50 22.77 -4.97
C LEU A 104 16.38 23.13 -3.75
N TRP A 105 15.92 22.74 -2.57
CA TRP A 105 16.69 22.88 -1.35
C TRP A 105 17.46 21.59 -1.07
N ASN A 106 18.75 21.73 -0.74
CA ASN A 106 19.60 20.64 -0.32
C ASN A 106 19.95 20.79 1.16
N PRO A 107 19.22 20.14 2.09
CA PRO A 107 19.50 20.30 3.51
C PRO A 107 20.94 19.96 3.90
N CYS A 108 21.57 18.97 3.25
CA CYS A 108 22.94 18.54 3.57
C CYS A 108 24.00 19.61 3.30
N THR A 109 23.79 20.48 2.30
CA THR A 109 24.73 21.56 1.95
C THR A 109 24.24 22.95 2.34
N GLN A 110 22.95 23.10 2.61
CA GLN A 110 22.30 24.37 2.96
C GLN A 110 21.57 24.23 4.30
N SER A 111 22.31 23.79 5.33
CA SER A 111 21.76 23.43 6.65
C SER A 111 21.17 24.59 7.44
N THR A 112 21.51 25.83 7.08
CA THR A 112 21.03 27.06 7.75
C THR A 112 19.89 27.75 7.00
N LYS A 113 19.46 27.24 5.84
CA LYS A 113 18.39 27.87 5.03
C LYS A 113 17.04 27.86 5.75
N HIS A 114 16.75 26.82 6.51
CA HIS A 114 15.54 26.68 7.31
C HIS A 114 15.90 26.34 8.76
N ALA A 115 15.13 26.87 9.71
CA ALA A 115 15.38 26.63 11.13
C ALA A 115 14.91 25.24 11.55
N SER A 116 15.62 24.62 12.50
CA SER A 116 15.21 23.39 13.18
C SER A 116 15.01 22.16 12.28
N THR A 117 15.79 22.01 11.21
CA THR A 117 15.66 20.93 10.21
C THR A 117 16.72 19.82 10.34
N LYS A 118 17.02 19.38 11.57
CA LYS A 118 18.10 18.42 11.84
C LYS A 118 17.81 17.03 11.24
N ILE A 119 16.56 16.59 11.26
CA ILE A 119 16.14 15.30 10.69
C ILE A 119 16.28 15.34 9.16
N GLN A 120 15.78 16.41 8.53
CA GLN A 120 15.91 16.60 7.08
C GLN A 120 17.38 16.74 6.63
N PHE A 121 18.22 17.39 7.43
CA PHE A 121 19.67 17.45 7.21
C PHE A 121 20.29 16.04 7.11
N GLU A 122 20.04 15.18 8.11
CA GLU A 122 20.62 13.84 8.12
C GLU A 122 20.10 12.98 6.96
N LEU A 123 18.80 13.00 6.66
CA LEU A 123 18.22 12.26 5.54
C LEU A 123 18.80 12.71 4.18
N SER A 124 18.93 14.02 3.98
CA SER A 124 19.56 14.60 2.79
C SER A 124 21.03 14.15 2.66
N CYS A 125 21.78 14.12 3.77
CA CYS A 125 23.15 13.63 3.75
C CYS A 125 23.27 12.13 3.52
N ILE A 126 22.35 11.32 4.07
CA ILE A 126 22.27 9.88 3.77
C ILE A 126 22.08 9.68 2.26
N ALA A 127 21.15 10.43 1.64
CA ALA A 127 20.90 10.35 0.21
C ALA A 127 22.14 10.73 -0.62
N ARG A 128 22.71 11.90 -0.34
CA ARG A 128 23.88 12.44 -1.04
C ARG A 128 25.12 11.56 -0.90
N ASN A 129 25.49 11.19 0.32
CA ASN A 129 26.74 10.48 0.60
C ASN A 129 26.75 9.06 0.04
N ASN A 130 25.56 8.47 -0.09
CA ASN A 130 25.39 7.12 -0.64
C ASN A 130 24.96 7.14 -2.12
N SER A 131 24.73 8.31 -2.73
CA SER A 131 24.24 8.47 -4.10
C SER A 131 22.92 7.73 -4.36
N LEU A 132 21.99 7.81 -3.40
CA LEU A 132 20.70 7.11 -3.41
C LEU A 132 19.53 8.10 -3.43
N PHE A 133 18.47 7.78 -4.17
CA PHE A 133 17.16 8.35 -3.86
C PHE A 133 16.68 7.79 -2.52
N VAL A 134 16.32 8.64 -1.56
CA VAL A 134 15.87 8.23 -0.22
C VAL A 134 14.44 8.68 -0.01
N VAL A 135 13.58 7.72 0.29
CA VAL A 135 12.18 7.94 0.66
C VAL A 135 12.03 7.65 2.15
N ALA A 136 11.61 8.65 2.92
CA ALA A 136 11.48 8.55 4.37
C ALA A 136 10.21 9.24 4.86
N ASN A 137 9.77 8.88 6.05
CA ASN A 137 8.58 9.43 6.69
C ASN A 137 8.94 10.25 7.94
N LEU A 138 8.31 11.42 8.07
CA LEU A 138 8.42 12.34 9.19
C LEU A 138 7.02 12.66 9.72
N ALA A 139 6.96 12.98 11.01
CA ALA A 139 5.88 13.80 11.53
C ALA A 139 6.28 15.27 11.28
N SER A 140 5.48 16.01 10.52
CA SER A 140 5.79 17.40 10.17
C SER A 140 4.81 18.38 10.78
N LYS A 141 5.20 19.65 10.87
CA LYS A 141 4.32 20.75 11.26
C LYS A 141 4.18 21.80 10.17
N ALA A 142 3.02 22.42 10.08
CA ALA A 142 2.76 23.61 9.26
C ALA A 142 1.96 24.61 10.08
N MET A 143 2.47 25.84 10.25
CA MET A 143 1.68 26.89 10.92
C MET A 143 0.42 27.17 10.12
N CYS A 144 -0.69 27.48 10.80
CA CYS A 144 -1.95 27.78 10.13
C CYS A 144 -1.90 29.10 9.38
N ASP A 145 -1.36 30.13 10.05
CA ASP A 145 -1.22 31.45 9.47
C ASP A 145 0.04 31.48 8.59
N GLY A 146 -0.12 31.98 7.36
CA GLY A 146 1.01 32.29 6.48
C GLY A 146 1.80 33.50 6.98
N GLU A 147 2.72 34.01 6.17
CA GLU A 147 3.37 35.30 6.45
C GLU A 147 2.44 36.51 6.23
N ASP A 148 1.23 36.29 5.68
CA ASP A 148 0.22 37.31 5.43
C ASP A 148 -0.86 37.32 6.53
N ASP A 149 -0.88 38.38 7.35
CA ASP A 149 -1.74 38.58 8.53
C ASP A 149 -3.26 38.67 8.25
N ASP A 150 -3.70 38.65 6.98
CA ASP A 150 -5.09 38.95 6.57
C ASP A 150 -5.95 37.70 6.28
N TYR A 151 -5.36 36.49 6.28
CA TYR A 151 -6.09 35.23 6.10
C TYR A 151 -6.19 34.46 7.42
N LYS A 152 -7.41 34.33 7.95
CA LYS A 152 -7.69 33.51 9.13
C LYS A 152 -8.16 32.12 8.71
N ASP A 153 -7.37 31.10 9.02
CA ASP A 153 -7.77 29.72 8.79
C ASP A 153 -8.80 29.26 9.85
N GLU A 154 -10.06 29.14 9.45
CA GLU A 154 -11.15 28.71 10.33
C GLU A 154 -11.01 27.26 10.82
N ASN A 155 -10.23 26.43 10.13
CA ASN A 155 -10.00 25.03 10.51
C ASN A 155 -8.72 24.82 11.32
N CYS A 156 -8.01 25.91 11.65
CA CYS A 156 -6.77 25.84 12.40
C CYS A 156 -6.98 25.14 13.76
N PRO A 157 -6.16 24.14 14.10
CA PRO A 157 -6.16 23.55 15.43
C PRO A 157 -5.87 24.59 16.52
N GLU A 158 -6.37 24.34 17.74
CA GLU A 158 -6.25 25.29 18.88
C GLU A 158 -4.79 25.65 19.23
N ASP A 159 -3.83 24.79 18.89
CA ASP A 159 -2.40 25.01 19.12
C ASP A 159 -1.68 25.77 17.99
N GLY A 160 -2.42 26.23 16.97
CA GLY A 160 -1.94 27.19 15.95
C GLY A 160 -1.16 26.58 14.79
N PHE A 161 -1.10 25.24 14.68
CA PHE A 161 -0.43 24.57 13.57
C PHE A 161 -1.09 23.24 13.23
N TYR A 162 -0.91 22.76 12.01
CA TYR A 162 -1.23 21.40 11.60
C TYR A 162 -0.06 20.46 11.84
N ILE A 163 -0.36 19.20 12.20
CA ILE A 163 0.58 18.09 12.29
C ILE A 163 0.27 17.09 11.18
N TYR A 164 1.20 16.91 10.25
CA TYR A 164 1.00 15.99 9.13
C TYR A 164 1.89 14.75 9.23
N ASN A 165 1.33 13.63 8.76
CA ASN A 165 2.09 12.42 8.49
C ASN A 165 2.68 12.54 7.09
N THR A 166 3.99 12.75 6.98
CA THR A 166 4.60 13.27 5.76
C THR A 166 5.67 12.33 5.23
N VAL A 167 5.55 11.90 3.97
CA VAL A 167 6.68 11.30 3.24
C VAL A 167 7.44 12.40 2.52
N VAL A 168 8.76 12.33 2.61
CA VAL A 168 9.68 13.17 1.84
C VAL A 168 10.57 12.30 0.96
N VAL A 169 10.97 12.85 -0.18
CA VAL A 169 11.91 12.20 -1.09
C VAL A 169 13.11 13.11 -1.31
N PHE A 170 14.29 12.58 -1.07
CA PHE A 170 15.55 13.20 -1.43
C PHE A 170 16.13 12.52 -2.68
N ASP A 171 16.61 13.30 -3.64
CA ASP A 171 17.37 12.77 -4.76
C ASP A 171 18.78 12.30 -4.34
N ASN A 172 19.50 11.67 -5.27
CA ASN A 172 20.85 11.17 -5.05
C ASN A 172 21.91 12.26 -4.80
N ASN A 173 21.58 13.55 -4.92
CA ASN A 173 22.44 14.67 -4.53
C ASN A 173 22.07 15.23 -3.15
N GLY A 174 20.97 14.76 -2.56
CA GLY A 174 20.41 15.22 -1.29
C GLY A 174 19.38 16.35 -1.43
N ASN A 175 18.88 16.65 -2.62
CA ASN A 175 17.86 17.67 -2.81
C ASN A 175 16.48 17.15 -2.41
N LEU A 176 15.67 17.95 -1.70
CA LEU A 176 14.27 17.63 -1.42
C LEU A 176 13.45 17.79 -2.71
N ILE A 177 12.94 16.67 -3.26
CA ILE A 177 12.24 16.65 -4.56
C ILE A 177 10.76 16.27 -4.48
N ALA A 178 10.30 15.75 -3.34
CA ALA A 178 8.87 15.52 -3.11
C ALA A 178 8.53 15.59 -1.62
N LYS A 179 7.30 16.03 -1.34
CA LYS A 179 6.66 16.05 -0.03
C LYS A 179 5.22 15.60 -0.24
N TYR A 180 4.77 14.59 0.51
CA TYR A 180 3.41 14.10 0.49
C TYR A 180 2.86 14.00 1.91
N ASN A 181 1.78 14.72 2.20
CA ASN A 181 1.03 14.57 3.45
C ASN A 181 -0.06 13.53 3.25
N GLN A 182 -0.14 12.53 4.13
CA GLN A 182 -1.09 11.44 4.00
C GLN A 182 -2.54 11.96 4.01
N PHE A 183 -3.30 11.66 2.98
CA PHE A 183 -4.72 12.03 2.92
C PHE A 183 -5.62 10.99 3.62
N ASN A 184 -5.37 9.69 3.42
CA ASN A 184 -6.22 8.63 3.93
C ASN A 184 -5.80 8.15 5.33
N ILE A 185 -5.95 9.04 6.31
CA ILE A 185 -5.52 8.84 7.69
C ILE A 185 -6.49 7.93 8.48
N PRO A 186 -5.99 7.00 9.33
CA PRO A 186 -6.82 6.17 10.21
C PRO A 186 -7.64 6.94 11.26
N HIS A 187 -8.64 6.27 11.84
CA HIS A 187 -9.42 6.79 12.97
C HIS A 187 -8.53 7.00 14.21
N ASN A 188 -8.83 8.05 14.99
CA ASN A 188 -8.06 8.45 16.18
C ASN A 188 -6.57 8.73 15.90
N SER A 189 -6.24 9.18 14.69
CA SER A 189 -4.88 9.61 14.38
C SER A 189 -4.54 10.91 15.09
N VAL A 190 -3.26 11.04 15.47
CA VAL A 190 -2.67 12.30 15.95
C VAL A 190 -2.48 13.33 14.83
N PHE A 191 -2.50 12.86 13.58
CA PHE A 191 -2.25 13.67 12.39
C PHE A 191 -3.53 14.31 11.85
N ASP A 192 -3.42 15.57 11.44
CA ASP A 192 -4.48 16.35 10.82
C ASP A 192 -4.66 15.97 9.34
N TYR A 193 -5.89 16.13 8.85
CA TYR A 193 -6.22 15.91 7.44
C TYR A 193 -5.71 17.06 6.58
N PRO A 194 -4.96 16.80 5.49
CA PRO A 194 -4.68 17.85 4.52
C PRO A 194 -5.97 18.25 3.79
N HIS A 195 -6.04 19.51 3.34
CA HIS A 195 -7.24 20.05 2.69
C HIS A 195 -7.67 19.29 1.42
N MET A 196 -6.70 18.70 0.71
CA MET A 196 -6.96 17.90 -0.47
C MET A 196 -5.97 16.74 -0.62
N SER A 197 -6.36 15.74 -1.40
CA SER A 197 -5.48 14.63 -1.77
C SER A 197 -4.53 15.06 -2.90
N GLU A 198 -3.25 15.20 -2.58
CA GLU A 198 -2.23 15.57 -3.56
C GLU A 198 -1.69 14.35 -4.31
N MET A 199 -1.61 14.44 -5.63
CA MET A 199 -1.05 13.41 -6.51
C MET A 199 0.46 13.60 -6.65
N VAL A 200 1.20 13.34 -5.57
CA VAL A 200 2.64 13.64 -5.51
C VAL A 200 3.44 12.60 -6.30
N THR A 201 4.22 13.09 -7.26
CA THR A 201 5.16 12.28 -8.05
C THR A 201 6.56 12.87 -8.03
N PHE A 202 7.57 12.05 -8.35
CA PHE A 202 8.94 12.51 -8.57
C PHE A 202 9.60 11.78 -9.75
N ASP A 203 10.46 12.51 -10.46
CA ASP A 203 11.22 12.01 -11.60
C ASP A 203 12.51 11.29 -11.18
N THR A 204 12.82 10.20 -11.88
CA THR A 204 14.10 9.50 -11.77
C THR A 204 14.60 9.10 -13.18
N PRO A 205 15.90 8.82 -13.36
CA PRO A 205 16.40 8.27 -14.63
C PRO A 205 15.74 6.95 -15.06
N PHE A 206 15.14 6.23 -14.11
CA PHE A 206 14.53 4.91 -14.30
C PHE A 206 13.00 4.92 -14.18
N GLY A 207 12.35 6.09 -14.26
CA GLY A 207 10.89 6.23 -14.33
C GLY A 207 10.33 7.30 -13.40
N ILE A 208 9.05 7.63 -13.59
CA ILE A 208 8.31 8.50 -12.67
C ILE A 208 7.71 7.61 -11.58
N PHE A 209 7.82 8.06 -10.33
CA PHE A 209 7.27 7.37 -9.16
C PHE A 209 6.18 8.20 -8.52
N GLY A 210 5.05 7.57 -8.19
CA GLY A 210 4.05 8.13 -7.28
C GLY A 210 4.40 7.82 -5.82
N VAL A 211 4.06 8.74 -4.94
CA VAL A 211 4.26 8.59 -3.49
C VAL A 211 2.95 8.14 -2.84
N LEU A 212 2.98 7.02 -2.14
CA LEU A 212 1.85 6.46 -1.40
C LEU A 212 2.23 6.21 0.06
N MET A 213 1.22 6.09 0.92
CA MET A 213 1.42 5.71 2.31
C MET A 213 0.34 4.75 2.81
N CYS A 214 0.77 3.60 3.33
CA CYS A 214 -0.06 2.64 4.06
C CYS A 214 -1.44 2.39 3.39
N ASN A 215 -2.52 2.93 3.97
CA ASN A 215 -3.90 2.73 3.54
C ASN A 215 -4.22 3.31 2.14
N ASP A 216 -3.37 4.17 1.57
CA ASP A 216 -3.58 4.73 0.23
C ASP A 216 -3.74 3.64 -0.86
N LEU A 217 -3.17 2.44 -0.66
CA LEU A 217 -3.32 1.30 -1.57
C LEU A 217 -4.78 0.83 -1.75
N ASN A 218 -5.66 1.14 -0.80
CA ASN A 218 -7.08 0.78 -0.82
C ASN A 218 -8.01 1.90 -1.29
N GLN A 219 -7.46 3.03 -1.71
CA GLN A 219 -8.20 4.28 -1.92
C GLN A 219 -8.11 4.73 -3.38
N PHE A 220 -9.15 5.39 -3.87
CA PHE A 220 -9.12 5.92 -5.24
C PHE A 220 -8.10 7.04 -5.35
N ASP A 221 -8.19 8.01 -4.44
CA ASP A 221 -7.24 9.10 -4.32
C ASP A 221 -6.23 8.80 -3.19
N PRO A 222 -4.91 8.87 -3.43
CA PRO A 222 -4.27 9.25 -4.69
C PRO A 222 -3.92 8.09 -5.63
N ALA A 223 -3.96 6.84 -5.14
CA ALA A 223 -3.35 5.70 -5.84
C ALA A 223 -3.96 5.39 -7.21
N VAL A 224 -5.27 5.16 -7.27
CA VAL A 224 -5.94 4.76 -8.52
C VAL A 224 -5.96 5.91 -9.52
N ARG A 225 -6.19 7.14 -9.06
CA ARG A 225 -6.14 8.31 -9.93
C ARG A 225 -4.79 8.45 -10.62
N MET A 226 -3.68 8.32 -9.88
CA MET A 226 -2.33 8.37 -10.47
C MET A 226 -2.12 7.28 -11.54
N ILE A 227 -2.69 6.09 -11.34
CA ILE A 227 -2.57 4.98 -12.29
C ILE A 227 -3.39 5.26 -13.55
N GLU A 228 -4.65 5.64 -13.39
CA GLU A 228 -5.61 5.71 -14.50
C GLU A 228 -5.54 7.02 -15.29
N GLU A 229 -5.41 8.15 -14.58
CA GLU A 229 -5.47 9.48 -15.18
C GLU A 229 -4.07 10.01 -15.53
N MET A 230 -3.03 9.63 -14.77
CA MET A 230 -1.66 10.10 -14.98
C MET A 230 -0.72 9.04 -15.57
N GLY A 231 -1.14 7.78 -15.65
CA GLY A 231 -0.34 6.69 -16.22
C GLY A 231 0.88 6.30 -15.39
N ILE A 232 0.90 6.63 -14.09
CA ILE A 232 2.00 6.28 -13.19
C ILE A 232 2.04 4.76 -12.98
N SER A 233 3.23 4.18 -13.13
CA SER A 233 3.43 2.73 -13.09
C SER A 233 4.49 2.26 -12.09
N ASN A 234 5.09 3.18 -11.34
CA ASN A 234 6.02 2.87 -10.26
C ASN A 234 5.59 3.65 -9.03
N PHE A 235 5.57 3.00 -7.88
CA PHE A 235 5.15 3.61 -6.63
C PHE A 235 6.12 3.27 -5.51
N VAL A 236 6.32 4.24 -4.63
CA VAL A 236 6.91 3.99 -3.30
C VAL A 236 5.79 4.04 -2.28
N CYS A 237 5.82 3.14 -1.30
CA CYS A 237 4.85 3.10 -0.23
C CYS A 237 5.56 2.98 1.12
N SER A 238 5.48 4.04 1.92
CA SER A 238 5.93 4.02 3.30
C SER A 238 4.78 3.50 4.17
N GLY A 239 5.01 2.40 4.88
CA GLY A 239 3.96 1.65 5.58
C GLY A 239 4.23 1.46 7.06
N SER A 240 3.14 1.31 7.82
CA SER A 240 3.09 0.79 9.19
C SER A 240 1.86 -0.13 9.30
N SER A 241 1.64 -0.99 8.31
CA SER A 241 0.47 -1.85 8.24
C SER A 241 0.56 -2.97 9.28
N SER A 242 -0.56 -3.25 9.95
CA SER A 242 -0.72 -4.39 10.84
C SER A 242 -1.51 -5.49 10.15
N ASP A 243 -0.99 -6.71 10.20
CA ASP A 243 -1.68 -7.89 9.71
C ASP A 243 -2.87 -8.25 10.59
N ASN A 244 -3.96 -8.65 9.93
CA ASN A 244 -5.15 -9.21 10.54
C ASN A 244 -5.58 -10.42 9.69
N PRO A 245 -4.84 -11.54 9.77
CA PRO A 245 -5.14 -12.71 8.96
C PRO A 245 -6.50 -13.31 9.33
N PRO A 246 -7.13 -14.09 8.44
CA PRO A 246 -6.73 -14.37 7.08
C PRO A 246 -7.22 -13.29 6.08
N SER A 247 -7.96 -12.27 6.53
CA SER A 247 -8.55 -11.25 5.63
C SER A 247 -7.56 -10.19 5.16
N TYR A 248 -6.56 -9.88 5.99
CA TYR A 248 -5.56 -8.85 5.68
C TYR A 248 -4.16 -9.33 6.07
N VAL A 249 -3.30 -9.48 5.07
CA VAL A 249 -1.87 -9.78 5.21
C VAL A 249 -1.13 -8.81 4.31
N THR A 250 -0.22 -8.02 4.87
CA THR A 250 0.39 -6.85 4.25
C THR A 250 1.06 -7.21 2.92
N ILE A 251 1.92 -8.24 2.91
CA ILE A 251 2.61 -8.68 1.69
C ILE A 251 1.65 -9.17 0.60
N ARG A 252 0.49 -9.71 0.99
CA ARG A 252 -0.52 -10.24 0.06
C ARG A 252 -1.27 -9.12 -0.63
N GLU A 253 -1.63 -8.10 0.13
CA GLU A 253 -2.25 -6.90 -0.39
C GLU A 253 -1.30 -6.15 -1.34
N GLN A 254 -0.07 -5.89 -0.91
CA GLN A 254 0.93 -5.18 -1.71
C GLN A 254 1.24 -5.92 -3.02
N ALA A 255 1.39 -7.26 -2.97
CA ALA A 255 1.56 -8.08 -4.17
C ALA A 255 0.32 -8.04 -5.07
N GLY A 256 -0.88 -8.08 -4.49
CA GLY A 256 -2.14 -8.01 -5.23
C GLY A 256 -2.37 -6.65 -5.90
N PHE A 257 -1.99 -5.55 -5.24
CA PHE A 257 -2.03 -4.21 -5.81
C PHE A 257 -1.10 -4.11 -7.03
N ALA A 258 0.17 -4.51 -6.88
CA ALA A 258 1.16 -4.47 -7.96
C ALA A 258 0.72 -5.30 -9.18
N ARG A 259 0.22 -6.52 -8.96
CA ARG A 259 -0.29 -7.40 -10.03
C ARG A 259 -1.60 -6.92 -10.63
N GLY A 260 -2.55 -6.47 -9.82
CA GLY A 260 -3.87 -6.05 -10.27
C GLY A 260 -3.80 -4.83 -11.19
N TYR A 261 -2.97 -3.86 -10.84
CA TYR A 261 -2.78 -2.66 -11.64
C TYR A 261 -1.66 -2.76 -12.69
N GLY A 262 -0.82 -3.78 -12.63
CA GLY A 262 0.30 -3.89 -13.56
C GLY A 262 1.44 -2.91 -13.26
N VAL A 263 1.71 -2.62 -11.98
CA VAL A 263 2.64 -1.56 -11.53
C VAL A 263 3.74 -2.12 -10.63
N ASN A 264 4.86 -1.41 -10.54
CA ASN A 264 5.88 -1.66 -9.52
C ASN A 264 5.50 -0.96 -8.22
N LEU A 265 5.72 -1.64 -7.10
CA LEU A 265 5.51 -1.09 -5.76
C LEU A 265 6.71 -1.43 -4.86
N LEU A 266 7.40 -0.39 -4.38
CA LEU A 266 8.45 -0.49 -3.38
C LEU A 266 7.82 -0.17 -2.01
N ALA A 267 7.50 -1.20 -1.22
CA ALA A 267 6.82 -1.02 0.06
C ALA A 267 7.71 -1.39 1.24
N ALA A 268 7.92 -0.43 2.15
CA ALA A 268 8.66 -0.62 3.39
C ALA A 268 7.69 -0.56 4.58
N ASN A 269 7.73 -1.56 5.45
CA ASN A 269 6.91 -1.63 6.65
C ASN A 269 7.77 -1.61 7.92
N VAL A 270 7.14 -1.35 9.06
CA VAL A 270 7.80 -1.51 10.37
C VAL A 270 7.94 -3.01 10.68
N HIS A 271 9.00 -3.40 11.40
CA HIS A 271 9.19 -4.72 12.00
C HIS A 271 8.83 -4.69 13.49
N LYS A 272 7.58 -4.97 13.83
CA LYS A 272 7.11 -5.21 15.20
C LYS A 272 6.17 -6.42 15.21
N PRO A 273 6.72 -7.65 15.29
CA PRO A 273 5.91 -8.88 15.33
C PRO A 273 4.85 -8.88 16.44
N LEU A 274 5.16 -8.33 17.63
CA LEU A 274 4.20 -8.20 18.74
C LEU A 274 2.99 -7.32 18.42
N MET A 275 3.07 -6.49 17.38
CA MET A 275 1.99 -5.61 16.90
C MET A 275 1.43 -6.05 15.55
N ASN A 276 1.81 -7.26 15.10
CA ASN A 276 1.55 -7.79 13.76
C ASN A 276 1.99 -6.85 12.63
N LYS A 277 2.99 -5.99 12.86
CA LYS A 277 3.52 -5.09 11.84
C LYS A 277 4.76 -5.73 11.25
N VAL A 278 4.62 -6.38 10.11
CA VAL A 278 5.70 -7.01 9.36
C VAL A 278 5.31 -7.01 7.88
N GLY A 279 6.24 -7.32 6.98
CA GLY A 279 5.94 -7.47 5.57
C GLY A 279 6.35 -6.26 4.73
N SER A 280 7.48 -6.40 4.06
CA SER A 280 8.05 -5.39 3.16
C SER A 280 8.50 -6.05 1.88
N GLY A 281 8.51 -5.33 0.78
CA GLY A 281 8.99 -5.90 -0.47
C GLY A 281 9.03 -4.95 -1.66
N ILE A 282 9.63 -5.47 -2.71
CA ILE A 282 9.70 -4.93 -4.05
C ILE A 282 8.77 -5.80 -4.87
N PHE A 283 7.54 -5.31 -5.07
CA PHE A 283 6.48 -6.03 -5.76
C PHE A 283 6.41 -5.56 -7.21
N THR A 284 6.44 -6.53 -8.11
CA THR A 284 6.36 -6.30 -9.55
C THR A 284 5.08 -6.94 -10.07
N PRO A 285 4.54 -6.50 -11.23
CA PRO A 285 3.35 -7.12 -11.79
C PRO A 285 3.61 -8.55 -12.28
N ASP A 286 4.88 -8.88 -12.54
CA ASP A 286 5.33 -10.20 -12.97
C ASP A 286 5.86 -11.05 -11.78
N ARG A 287 6.67 -12.06 -12.07
CA ARG A 287 7.13 -13.04 -11.08
C ARG A 287 8.37 -12.62 -10.29
N GLN A 288 8.90 -11.42 -10.51
CA GLN A 288 10.18 -10.99 -9.93
C GLN A 288 10.05 -10.31 -8.56
N THR A 289 8.91 -10.47 -7.89
CA THR A 289 8.70 -9.94 -6.53
C THR A 289 9.72 -10.51 -5.54
N ARG A 290 10.35 -9.63 -4.77
CA ARG A 290 11.22 -9.97 -3.64
C ARG A 290 10.66 -9.31 -2.39
N PHE A 291 10.46 -10.08 -1.33
CA PHE A 291 9.87 -9.57 -0.09
C PHE A 291 10.53 -10.22 1.13
N TYR A 292 10.22 -9.67 2.30
CA TYR A 292 10.54 -10.24 3.60
C TYR A 292 9.26 -10.28 4.44
N TYR A 293 9.11 -11.38 5.19
CA TYR A 293 8.02 -11.57 6.12
C TYR A 293 8.50 -12.52 7.23
N ASP A 294 8.54 -12.01 8.46
CA ASP A 294 8.85 -12.83 9.63
C ASP A 294 8.07 -12.31 10.83
N ASN A 295 6.98 -12.97 11.19
CA ASN A 295 6.14 -12.59 12.32
C ASN A 295 6.51 -13.34 13.62
N ARG A 296 7.73 -13.90 13.70
CA ARG A 296 8.18 -14.61 14.91
C ARG A 296 8.60 -13.59 15.97
N GLN A 297 8.29 -13.87 17.24
CA GLN A 297 8.79 -13.02 18.32
C GLN A 297 10.32 -13.04 18.36
N GLY A 298 10.93 -11.85 18.41
CA GLY A 298 12.38 -11.69 18.44
C GLY A 298 13.08 -11.80 17.09
N SER A 299 12.35 -11.83 15.96
CA SER A 299 12.98 -11.61 14.65
C SER A 299 13.41 -10.15 14.47
N ASP A 300 14.41 -9.95 13.61
CA ASP A 300 14.96 -8.63 13.31
C ASP A 300 14.40 -8.05 12.01
N GLY A 301 14.52 -6.73 11.88
CA GLY A 301 14.30 -6.00 10.64
C GLY A 301 15.25 -6.46 9.51
N ARG A 302 14.88 -6.19 8.26
CA ARG A 302 15.63 -6.70 7.09
C ARG A 302 15.66 -5.73 5.92
N LEU A 303 16.84 -5.61 5.32
CA LEU A 303 17.05 -4.97 4.03
C LEU A 303 16.68 -5.95 2.90
N VAL A 304 15.75 -5.54 2.05
CA VAL A 304 15.32 -6.29 0.87
C VAL A 304 15.79 -5.55 -0.36
N ILE A 305 16.66 -6.19 -1.15
CA ILE A 305 17.22 -5.64 -2.39
C ILE A 305 16.76 -6.50 -3.57
N ALA A 306 16.34 -5.85 -4.66
CA ALA A 306 16.02 -6.52 -5.91
C ALA A 306 16.18 -5.60 -7.12
N THR A 307 16.40 -6.20 -8.29
CA THR A 307 16.31 -5.51 -9.57
C THR A 307 14.87 -5.56 -10.06
N ALA A 308 14.31 -4.40 -10.41
CA ALA A 308 12.99 -4.29 -10.99
C ALA A 308 13.09 -3.72 -12.41
N ARG A 309 12.21 -4.19 -13.30
CA ARG A 309 12.06 -3.62 -14.64
C ARG A 309 11.50 -2.20 -14.53
N THR A 310 12.06 -1.26 -15.26
CA THR A 310 11.47 0.07 -15.42
C THR A 310 10.15 -0.03 -16.18
N LEU A 311 9.05 0.39 -15.54
CA LEU A 311 7.75 0.53 -16.18
C LEU A 311 7.55 1.99 -16.59
N ARG A 312 7.07 2.21 -17.81
CA ARG A 312 6.70 3.52 -18.35
C ARG A 312 5.18 3.71 -18.44
N LYS A 313 4.44 2.63 -18.30
CA LYS A 313 2.99 2.57 -18.25
C LYS A 313 2.58 1.29 -17.52
N PRO A 314 1.39 1.27 -16.89
CA PRO A 314 0.89 0.07 -16.24
C PRO A 314 0.71 -1.09 -17.25
N LEU A 315 1.02 -2.31 -16.83
CA LEU A 315 0.75 -3.53 -17.60
C LEU A 315 -0.75 -3.87 -17.49
N ARG A 316 -1.50 -3.60 -18.55
CA ARG A 316 -2.96 -3.80 -18.53
C ARG A 316 -3.31 -5.29 -18.46
N HIS A 317 -4.17 -5.62 -17.50
CA HIS A 317 -4.91 -6.88 -17.47
C HIS A 317 -6.36 -6.58 -17.86
N ASN A 318 -6.90 -7.33 -18.83
CA ASN A 318 -8.33 -7.26 -19.10
C ASN A 318 -9.06 -7.98 -17.94
N ILE A 319 -10.20 -7.46 -17.53
CA ILE A 319 -11.04 -8.11 -16.52
C ILE A 319 -12.41 -8.35 -17.15
N PRO A 320 -12.94 -9.58 -17.09
CA PRO A 320 -14.28 -9.88 -17.59
C PRO A 320 -15.30 -9.08 -16.80
N GLU A 321 -16.12 -8.29 -17.51
CA GLU A 321 -17.22 -7.57 -16.90
C GLU A 321 -18.29 -8.54 -16.38
N TYR A 322 -18.85 -8.22 -15.22
CA TYR A 322 -20.06 -8.87 -14.74
C TYR A 322 -21.23 -8.54 -15.68
N THR A 323 -22.04 -9.56 -16.01
CA THR A 323 -23.25 -9.43 -16.81
C THR A 323 -24.39 -10.14 -16.12
N THR A 324 -25.61 -9.62 -16.22
CA THR A 324 -26.81 -10.23 -15.62
C THR A 324 -27.04 -11.67 -16.11
N LYS A 325 -26.57 -12.01 -17.33
CA LYS A 325 -26.61 -13.37 -17.88
C LYS A 325 -25.76 -14.39 -17.10
N LEU A 326 -24.79 -13.94 -16.30
CA LEU A 326 -23.94 -14.83 -15.48
C LEU A 326 -24.65 -15.37 -14.23
N GLN A 327 -25.78 -14.77 -13.83
CA GLN A 327 -26.58 -15.20 -12.67
C GLN A 327 -27.21 -16.59 -12.84
N SER A 328 -27.37 -17.11 -14.06
CA SER A 328 -28.37 -18.14 -14.33
C SER A 328 -27.86 -19.53 -14.76
N LYS A 329 -26.57 -19.86 -14.60
CA LYS A 329 -26.04 -21.17 -15.02
C LYS A 329 -24.97 -21.72 -14.08
N GLY A 330 -25.28 -22.79 -13.37
CA GLY A 330 -24.36 -23.62 -12.59
C GLY A 330 -25.09 -24.41 -11.48
N PRO A 331 -24.61 -25.58 -11.06
CA PRO A 331 -25.08 -26.20 -9.83
C PRO A 331 -24.75 -25.27 -8.66
N SER A 332 -25.76 -24.82 -7.91
CA SER A 332 -25.53 -24.09 -6.66
C SER A 332 -25.08 -25.13 -5.62
N PRO A 333 -23.86 -25.01 -5.07
CA PRO A 333 -23.44 -25.90 -4.02
C PRO A 333 -24.17 -25.53 -2.71
N ASP A 334 -24.14 -26.42 -1.72
CA ASP A 334 -24.67 -26.09 -0.39
C ASP A 334 -23.83 -24.96 0.22
N THR A 335 -24.51 -23.92 0.72
CA THR A 335 -23.87 -22.71 1.23
C THR A 335 -24.33 -22.35 2.64
N PHE A 336 -23.43 -21.74 3.42
CA PHE A 336 -23.70 -21.15 4.72
C PHE A 336 -23.09 -19.74 4.80
N VAL A 337 -23.42 -18.99 5.85
CA VAL A 337 -22.89 -17.62 6.06
C VAL A 337 -22.10 -17.58 7.36
N THR A 338 -20.87 -17.08 7.30
CA THR A 338 -20.03 -16.84 8.49
C THR A 338 -19.24 -15.55 8.34
N LYS A 339 -18.65 -15.08 9.44
CA LYS A 339 -17.87 -13.85 9.49
C LYS A 339 -16.39 -14.14 9.55
N VAL A 340 -15.62 -13.53 8.64
CA VAL A 340 -14.15 -13.51 8.69
C VAL A 340 -13.73 -12.10 9.07
N ASN A 341 -13.10 -11.94 10.24
CA ASN A 341 -12.74 -10.63 10.80
C ASN A 341 -13.92 -9.63 10.84
N GLY A 342 -15.10 -10.14 11.20
CA GLY A 342 -16.35 -9.35 11.27
C GLY A 342 -17.08 -9.17 9.94
N ILE A 343 -16.48 -9.54 8.81
CA ILE A 343 -17.06 -9.39 7.47
C ILE A 343 -17.87 -10.64 7.11
N PRO A 344 -19.17 -10.53 6.76
CA PRO A 344 -19.97 -11.69 6.37
C PRO A 344 -19.59 -12.19 4.97
N TYR A 345 -19.37 -13.49 4.87
CA TYR A 345 -19.10 -14.22 3.63
C TYR A 345 -20.14 -15.34 3.47
N THR A 346 -20.63 -15.52 2.23
CA THR A 346 -21.34 -16.73 1.82
C THR A 346 -20.30 -17.76 1.40
N MET A 347 -20.32 -18.94 1.99
CA MET A 347 -19.27 -19.94 1.85
C MET A 347 -19.81 -21.30 1.44
N SER A 348 -18.98 -22.10 0.76
CA SER A 348 -19.24 -23.50 0.47
C SER A 348 -18.01 -24.36 0.76
N ARG A 349 -18.20 -25.53 1.37
CA ARG A 349 -17.11 -26.42 1.79
C ARG A 349 -16.53 -27.18 0.60
N LEU A 350 -15.21 -27.36 0.59
CA LEU A 350 -14.52 -28.20 -0.37
C LEU A 350 -14.42 -29.63 0.19
N ASP A 351 -15.54 -30.33 0.34
CA ASP A 351 -15.56 -31.66 0.99
C ASP A 351 -14.88 -32.75 0.16
N LYS A 352 -14.90 -32.60 -1.17
CA LYS A 352 -14.31 -33.56 -2.11
C LYS A 352 -12.85 -33.19 -2.45
N PRO A 353 -11.98 -34.18 -2.75
CA PRO A 353 -10.58 -33.92 -3.10
C PRO A 353 -10.40 -33.11 -4.39
N GLN A 354 -11.42 -33.07 -5.24
CA GLN A 354 -11.49 -32.22 -6.42
C GLN A 354 -12.93 -31.78 -6.64
N GLY A 355 -13.10 -30.63 -7.30
CA GLY A 355 -14.45 -30.12 -7.58
C GLY A 355 -14.44 -28.87 -8.42
N THR A 356 -15.64 -28.54 -8.89
CA THR A 356 -15.94 -27.28 -9.58
C THR A 356 -17.11 -26.61 -8.87
N PHE A 357 -16.92 -25.35 -8.48
CA PHE A 357 -17.89 -24.57 -7.73
C PHE A 357 -18.20 -23.30 -8.51
N LYS A 358 -19.45 -22.86 -8.44
CA LYS A 358 -19.86 -21.52 -8.86
C LYS A 358 -20.67 -20.89 -7.73
N LEU A 359 -20.18 -19.77 -7.22
CA LEU A 359 -20.87 -18.97 -6.21
C LEU A 359 -21.22 -17.61 -6.80
N CYS A 360 -22.43 -17.16 -6.55
CA CYS A 360 -22.90 -15.83 -6.93
C CYS A 360 -23.52 -15.16 -5.71
N HIS A 361 -23.23 -13.88 -5.52
CA HIS A 361 -23.81 -13.06 -4.48
C HIS A 361 -24.14 -11.70 -5.09
N SER A 362 -25.43 -11.43 -5.34
CA SER A 362 -25.87 -10.19 -6.00
C SER A 362 -25.14 -10.00 -7.36
N GLU A 363 -24.32 -8.97 -7.48
CA GLU A 363 -23.60 -8.49 -8.67
C GLU A 363 -22.13 -8.99 -8.78
N ILE A 364 -21.79 -10.06 -8.07
CA ILE A 364 -20.53 -10.78 -8.23
C ILE A 364 -20.81 -12.27 -8.39
N CYS A 365 -20.08 -12.92 -9.30
CA CYS A 365 -20.04 -14.37 -9.41
C CYS A 365 -18.59 -14.83 -9.52
N CYS A 366 -18.28 -16.01 -9.00
CA CYS A 366 -16.96 -16.62 -9.13
C CYS A 366 -17.05 -18.13 -9.35
N GLU A 367 -16.14 -18.60 -10.18
CA GLU A 367 -15.94 -20.01 -10.50
C GLU A 367 -14.63 -20.49 -9.88
N LEU A 368 -14.66 -21.70 -9.35
CA LEU A 368 -13.50 -22.38 -8.78
C LEU A 368 -13.40 -23.77 -9.39
N GLU A 369 -12.20 -24.13 -9.84
CA GLU A 369 -11.81 -25.51 -10.13
C GLU A 369 -10.57 -25.85 -9.29
N TYR A 370 -10.58 -26.99 -8.60
CA TYR A 370 -9.46 -27.37 -7.75
C TYR A 370 -9.24 -28.88 -7.70
N LYS A 371 -8.01 -29.24 -7.34
CA LYS A 371 -7.60 -30.60 -6.97
C LYS A 371 -6.59 -30.55 -5.83
N ILE A 372 -6.98 -31.09 -4.69
CA ILE A 372 -6.14 -31.25 -3.49
C ILE A 372 -5.37 -32.56 -3.65
N SER A 373 -4.04 -32.49 -3.54
CA SER A 373 -3.17 -33.66 -3.62
C SER A 373 -2.87 -34.31 -2.28
N LEU A 374 -2.86 -33.51 -1.21
CA LEU A 374 -2.67 -33.99 0.15
C LEU A 374 -3.53 -33.11 1.06
N ARG A 375 -4.47 -33.73 1.79
CA ARG A 375 -5.18 -33.07 2.90
C ARG A 375 -4.35 -33.29 4.15
N GLY A 376 -3.58 -32.28 4.54
CA GLY A 376 -2.78 -32.30 5.77
C GLY A 376 -3.61 -32.06 7.03
N GLY A 377 -4.87 -32.52 7.05
CA GLY A 377 -5.84 -32.21 8.11
C GLY A 377 -6.51 -30.84 7.99
N ASP A 378 -6.21 -30.04 6.95
CA ASP A 378 -6.88 -28.77 6.74
C ASP A 378 -8.22 -28.93 6.04
N GLU A 379 -9.14 -28.05 6.40
CA GLU A 379 -10.37 -27.83 5.66
C GLU A 379 -10.30 -26.54 4.85
N TYR A 380 -11.07 -26.51 3.75
CA TYR A 380 -11.15 -25.33 2.89
C TYR A 380 -12.58 -24.99 2.56
N VAL A 381 -12.81 -23.70 2.46
CA VAL A 381 -14.08 -23.11 1.99
C VAL A 381 -13.80 -22.20 0.81
N PHE A 382 -14.73 -22.18 -0.14
CA PHE A 382 -14.78 -21.14 -1.15
C PHE A 382 -15.81 -20.10 -0.71
N ALA A 383 -15.37 -18.86 -0.56
CA ALA A 383 -16.12 -17.79 0.05
C ALA A 383 -16.32 -16.64 -0.95
N ILE A 384 -17.52 -16.05 -0.94
CA ILE A 384 -17.88 -14.88 -1.74
C ILE A 384 -18.47 -13.78 -0.83
N GLN A 385 -18.11 -12.53 -1.11
CA GLN A 385 -18.57 -11.35 -0.38
C GLN A 385 -18.85 -10.20 -1.33
N ASN A 386 -19.92 -9.45 -1.03
CA ASN A 386 -20.30 -8.21 -1.70
C ASN A 386 -20.85 -7.24 -0.65
N GLY A 387 -20.06 -6.26 -0.23
CA GLY A 387 -20.48 -5.35 0.84
C GLY A 387 -19.35 -4.53 1.43
N TYR A 388 -19.64 -3.88 2.54
CA TYR A 388 -18.70 -2.97 3.21
C TYR A 388 -17.67 -3.69 4.08
N ILE A 389 -16.44 -3.18 4.03
CA ILE A 389 -15.33 -3.51 4.93
C ILE A 389 -14.86 -2.24 5.62
N HIS A 390 -14.16 -2.39 6.75
CA HIS A 390 -13.58 -1.25 7.46
C HIS A 390 -12.37 -0.69 6.73
N GLY A 391 -12.29 0.65 6.60
CA GLY A 391 -11.13 1.36 6.04
C GLY A 391 -10.70 2.57 6.87
N GLY A 392 -10.71 2.42 8.19
CA GLY A 392 -10.48 3.53 9.13
C GLY A 392 -11.75 4.37 9.29
N ASN A 393 -11.73 5.62 8.81
CA ASN A 393 -12.85 6.56 8.93
C ASN A 393 -13.96 6.38 7.90
N LYS A 394 -13.75 5.46 6.95
CA LYS A 394 -14.66 5.17 5.86
C LYS A 394 -15.05 3.70 5.88
N TYR A 395 -16.27 3.44 5.45
CA TYR A 395 -16.68 2.12 4.99
C TYR A 395 -16.28 1.99 3.51
N LEU A 396 -15.52 0.95 3.23
CA LEU A 396 -14.98 0.67 1.92
C LEU A 396 -15.83 -0.42 1.28
N PHE A 397 -16.39 -0.21 0.09
CA PHE A 397 -17.25 -1.21 -0.55
C PHE A 397 -16.44 -2.19 -1.40
N SER A 398 -16.41 -3.47 -1.02
CA SER A 398 -15.63 -4.50 -1.70
C SER A 398 -16.47 -5.67 -2.22
N GLN A 399 -15.91 -6.30 -3.23
CA GLN A 399 -16.32 -7.57 -3.78
C GLN A 399 -15.16 -8.55 -3.60
N SER A 400 -15.40 -9.76 -3.10
CA SER A 400 -14.32 -10.71 -2.84
C SER A 400 -14.74 -12.13 -3.18
N CYS A 401 -13.79 -12.90 -3.70
CA CYS A 401 -13.91 -14.33 -3.92
C CYS A 401 -12.61 -15.00 -3.54
N ILE A 402 -12.66 -15.87 -2.53
CA ILE A 402 -11.45 -16.35 -1.88
C ILE A 402 -11.63 -17.78 -1.38
N ILE A 403 -10.62 -18.60 -1.58
CA ILE A 403 -10.45 -19.86 -0.88
C ILE A 403 -9.75 -19.56 0.44
N ILE A 404 -10.33 -20.02 1.54
CA ILE A 404 -9.82 -19.81 2.88
C ILE A 404 -9.60 -21.17 3.53
N ARG A 405 -8.45 -21.35 4.19
CA ARG A 405 -8.21 -22.48 5.08
C ARG A 405 -8.99 -22.32 6.40
N CYS A 406 -9.63 -23.37 6.85
CA CYS A 406 -10.28 -23.45 8.16
C CYS A 406 -9.60 -24.50 9.05
N VAL A 407 -9.59 -24.26 10.37
CA VAL A 407 -9.01 -25.18 11.38
C VAL A 407 -9.92 -26.39 11.58
N ASN A 408 -11.23 -26.17 11.58
CA ASN A 408 -12.26 -27.19 11.64
C ASN A 408 -13.46 -26.76 10.77
N SER A 409 -14.35 -27.71 10.47
CA SER A 409 -15.55 -27.50 9.66
C SER A 409 -16.63 -26.69 10.36
N THR A 410 -16.46 -26.33 11.63
CA THR A 410 -17.47 -25.60 12.37
C THR A 410 -17.52 -24.17 11.84
N GLU A 411 -18.74 -23.72 11.53
CA GLU A 411 -18.98 -22.49 10.78
C GLU A 411 -18.42 -21.24 11.47
N GLU A 412 -18.15 -21.31 12.78
CA GLU A 412 -17.68 -20.20 13.62
C GLU A 412 -16.15 -19.99 13.62
N GLU A 413 -15.36 -20.94 13.10
CA GLU A 413 -13.89 -20.94 13.19
C GLU A 413 -13.17 -20.83 11.83
N CYS A 414 -13.93 -20.84 10.73
CA CYS A 414 -13.43 -20.50 9.40
C CYS A 414 -13.04 -19.02 9.36
N GLY A 415 -11.73 -18.74 9.39
CA GLY A 415 -11.24 -17.37 9.46
C GLY A 415 -10.37 -17.06 10.66
N ILE A 416 -10.03 -18.05 11.50
CA ILE A 416 -9.10 -17.83 12.62
C ILE A 416 -7.66 -17.75 12.09
N PRO A 417 -6.90 -16.67 12.40
CA PRO A 417 -5.54 -16.51 11.94
C PRO A 417 -4.62 -17.61 12.50
N GLN A 418 -4.13 -18.50 11.63
CA GLN A 418 -3.10 -19.46 11.98
C GLN A 418 -2.16 -19.70 10.79
N ASN A 419 -0.87 -19.44 10.99
CA ASN A 419 0.21 -19.65 10.01
C ASN A 419 0.60 -21.14 9.95
N SER A 420 -0.32 -22.02 9.58
CA SER A 420 -0.11 -23.46 9.68
C SER A 420 -0.85 -24.29 8.62
N ALA A 421 -1.00 -23.82 7.38
CA ALA A 421 -1.50 -24.70 6.32
C ALA A 421 -0.57 -25.92 6.11
N HIS A 422 -1.18 -27.08 5.84
CA HIS A 422 -0.48 -28.33 5.55
C HIS A 422 -0.90 -28.99 4.21
N SER A 423 -1.94 -28.49 3.56
CA SER A 423 -2.56 -29.13 2.39
C SER A 423 -2.10 -28.54 1.06
N TYR A 424 -1.80 -29.44 0.13
CA TYR A 424 -1.24 -29.10 -1.18
C TYR A 424 -2.28 -29.24 -2.29
N PHE A 425 -2.17 -28.37 -3.30
CA PHE A 425 -3.05 -28.36 -4.47
C PHE A 425 -2.25 -28.69 -5.73
N THR A 426 -2.72 -29.68 -6.49
CA THR A 426 -2.19 -29.99 -7.85
C THR A 426 -2.93 -29.25 -8.95
N HIS A 427 -4.07 -28.64 -8.64
CA HIS A 427 -4.74 -27.74 -9.55
C HIS A 427 -5.50 -26.71 -8.75
N LEU A 428 -5.38 -25.46 -9.18
CA LEU A 428 -6.21 -24.37 -8.67
C LEU A 428 -6.49 -23.39 -9.80
N ARG A 429 -7.75 -23.08 -10.02
CA ARG A 429 -8.19 -22.06 -10.97
C ARG A 429 -9.40 -21.34 -10.38
N ILE A 430 -9.30 -20.03 -10.22
CA ILE A 430 -10.35 -19.15 -9.72
C ILE A 430 -10.61 -18.12 -10.81
N LYS A 431 -11.86 -17.96 -11.23
CA LYS A 431 -12.28 -16.92 -12.16
C LYS A 431 -13.33 -16.05 -11.49
N GLY A 432 -13.12 -14.74 -11.50
CA GLY A 432 -14.07 -13.78 -10.96
C GLY A 432 -14.75 -12.97 -12.03
N TYR A 433 -16.02 -12.67 -11.81
CA TYR A 433 -16.83 -11.75 -12.61
C TYR A 433 -17.24 -10.60 -11.69
N PHE A 434 -16.47 -9.51 -11.75
CA PHE A 434 -16.62 -8.36 -10.88
C PHE A 434 -17.41 -7.25 -11.57
N SER A 435 -18.13 -6.46 -10.77
CA SER A 435 -18.77 -5.22 -11.24
C SER A 435 -17.77 -4.05 -11.39
N THR A 436 -16.49 -4.31 -11.16
CA THR A 436 -15.39 -3.34 -11.15
C THR A 436 -14.19 -3.88 -11.90
N LYS A 437 -13.43 -2.98 -12.53
CA LYS A 437 -12.10 -3.25 -13.10
C LYS A 437 -10.97 -3.20 -12.07
N HIS A 438 -11.25 -2.76 -10.83
CA HIS A 438 -10.25 -2.61 -9.78
C HIS A 438 -10.15 -3.90 -8.97
N VAL A 439 -9.48 -4.91 -9.51
CA VAL A 439 -9.40 -6.27 -8.94
C VAL A 439 -7.96 -6.66 -8.61
N TYR A 440 -7.73 -7.06 -7.36
CA TYR A 440 -6.44 -7.44 -6.81
C TYR A 440 -6.35 -8.96 -6.68
N PRO A 441 -5.57 -9.66 -7.51
CA PRO A 441 -5.32 -11.09 -7.35
C PRO A 441 -4.45 -11.34 -6.12
N GLN A 442 -4.95 -12.16 -5.19
CA GLN A 442 -4.28 -12.46 -3.94
C GLN A 442 -3.94 -13.95 -3.85
N PHE A 443 -2.72 -14.25 -3.41
CA PHE A 443 -2.23 -15.62 -3.26
C PHE A 443 -1.32 -15.69 -2.04
N LEU A 444 -1.56 -16.68 -1.18
CA LEU A 444 -0.82 -16.85 0.07
C LEU A 444 -0.63 -18.34 0.37
N VAL A 445 0.60 -18.71 0.66
CA VAL A 445 0.97 -20.07 1.04
C VAL A 445 1.82 -20.07 2.30
N ASN A 446 1.87 -21.23 2.95
CA ASN A 446 2.73 -21.47 4.09
C ASN A 446 4.04 -22.12 3.64
N ASN A 447 5.13 -21.37 3.63
CA ASN A 447 6.45 -21.88 3.36
C ASN A 447 7.19 -22.15 4.67
N ARG A 448 7.10 -23.39 5.18
CA ARG A 448 7.81 -23.85 6.38
C ARG A 448 7.56 -22.96 7.62
N GLY A 449 6.30 -22.60 7.86
CA GLY A 449 5.88 -21.77 9.00
C GLY A 449 5.93 -20.26 8.75
N GLN A 450 6.31 -19.82 7.53
CA GLN A 450 6.28 -18.41 7.13
C GLN A 450 5.30 -18.20 5.97
N LEU A 451 4.64 -17.05 5.93
CA LEU A 451 3.74 -16.70 4.83
C LEU A 451 4.54 -16.27 3.59
N ASP A 452 4.07 -16.66 2.41
CA ASP A 452 4.73 -16.40 1.14
C ASP A 452 3.71 -16.03 0.05
N VAL A 453 4.03 -15.01 -0.75
CA VAL A 453 3.20 -14.46 -1.85
C VAL A 453 3.82 -14.66 -3.24
N ALA A 454 5.00 -15.28 -3.32
CA ALA A 454 5.76 -15.47 -4.54
C ALA A 454 6.15 -16.94 -4.82
N PRO A 455 5.25 -17.94 -4.73
CA PRO A 455 5.54 -19.21 -5.36
C PRO A 455 5.49 -18.97 -6.88
N VAL A 456 6.62 -19.21 -7.55
CA VAL A 456 6.95 -19.07 -8.99
C VAL A 456 5.92 -19.69 -9.98
N ARG A 457 4.77 -20.18 -9.51
CA ARG A 457 3.86 -21.07 -10.24
C ARG A 457 2.40 -20.62 -10.37
N PHE A 458 1.98 -19.50 -9.77
CA PHE A 458 0.65 -18.96 -10.08
C PHE A 458 0.70 -17.92 -11.21
N HIS A 459 -0.42 -17.77 -11.89
CA HIS A 459 -0.61 -16.88 -13.03
C HIS A 459 -1.90 -16.09 -12.81
N TYR A 460 -1.91 -14.85 -13.31
CA TYR A 460 -3.10 -14.01 -13.36
C TYR A 460 -3.20 -13.36 -14.74
N SER A 461 -4.33 -13.55 -15.40
CA SER A 461 -4.69 -12.89 -16.66
C SER A 461 -6.19 -12.99 -16.85
N ASP A 462 -6.80 -11.96 -17.46
CA ASP A 462 -8.19 -12.02 -17.93
C ASP A 462 -9.19 -12.40 -16.81
N GLY A 463 -8.98 -11.88 -15.59
CA GLY A 463 -9.79 -12.18 -14.40
C GLY A 463 -9.69 -13.62 -13.89
N VAL A 464 -8.71 -14.38 -14.36
CA VAL A 464 -8.44 -15.76 -13.93
C VAL A 464 -7.14 -15.81 -13.17
N LEU A 465 -7.16 -16.42 -11.98
CA LEU A 465 -6.00 -16.78 -11.19
C LEU A 465 -5.86 -18.30 -11.28
N TRP A 466 -4.68 -18.81 -11.66
CA TRP A 466 -4.49 -20.26 -11.72
C TRP A 466 -3.07 -20.71 -11.37
N SER A 467 -2.97 -21.94 -10.88
CA SER A 467 -1.73 -22.65 -10.65
C SER A 467 -1.90 -24.12 -11.04
N ARG A 468 -0.93 -24.65 -11.81
CA ARG A 468 -0.85 -26.08 -12.15
C ARG A 468 -0.24 -26.93 -11.05
N GLN A 469 0.37 -26.30 -10.04
CA GLN A 469 0.89 -26.96 -8.85
C GLN A 469 1.22 -25.89 -7.83
N VAL A 470 0.51 -25.89 -6.70
CA VAL A 470 0.84 -25.05 -5.55
C VAL A 470 1.96 -25.77 -4.79
N THR A 471 3.14 -25.15 -4.77
CA THR A 471 4.38 -25.77 -4.26
C THR A 471 4.44 -25.86 -2.74
N PHE A 472 3.60 -25.09 -2.06
CA PHE A 472 3.53 -24.99 -0.61
C PHE A 472 2.07 -25.14 -0.19
N PRO A 473 1.81 -25.50 1.07
CA PRO A 473 0.46 -25.54 1.59
C PRO A 473 -0.30 -24.24 1.38
N LEU A 474 -1.54 -24.33 0.88
CA LEU A 474 -2.34 -23.16 0.55
C LEU A 474 -2.94 -22.53 1.81
N GLU A 475 -2.69 -21.25 2.07
CA GLU A 475 -3.38 -20.52 3.15
C GLU A 475 -4.63 -19.84 2.61
N SER A 476 -4.48 -19.11 1.51
CA SER A 476 -5.61 -18.50 0.80
C SER A 476 -5.26 -18.14 -0.64
N ALA A 477 -6.27 -18.08 -1.50
CA ALA A 477 -6.12 -17.59 -2.87
C ALA A 477 -7.45 -17.04 -3.39
N GLY A 478 -7.40 -15.96 -4.16
CA GLY A 478 -8.61 -15.32 -4.63
C GLY A 478 -8.40 -13.90 -5.15
N PHE A 479 -9.42 -13.09 -4.96
CA PHE A 479 -9.51 -11.73 -5.46
C PHE A 479 -10.16 -10.81 -4.45
N ILE A 480 -9.69 -9.58 -4.40
CA ILE A 480 -10.40 -8.46 -3.78
C ILE A 480 -10.65 -7.40 -4.85
N GLY A 481 -11.91 -7.09 -5.12
CA GLY A 481 -12.38 -6.02 -5.98
C GLY A 481 -12.84 -4.81 -5.17
N ARG A 482 -12.47 -3.59 -5.57
CA ARG A 482 -12.90 -2.33 -4.94
C ARG A 482 -13.91 -1.60 -5.82
N ILE A 483 -15.00 -1.10 -5.22
CA ILE A 483 -15.99 -0.27 -5.90
C ILE A 483 -15.99 1.12 -5.24
N PHE A 484 -14.99 1.92 -5.60
CA PHE A 484 -14.72 3.21 -4.97
C PHE A 484 -15.90 4.18 -4.99
N SER A 485 -16.74 4.13 -6.02
CA SER A 485 -17.94 4.97 -6.13
C SER A 485 -19.01 4.69 -5.08
N ARG A 486 -18.87 3.60 -4.31
CA ARG A 486 -19.79 3.21 -3.24
C ARG A 486 -19.17 3.32 -1.85
N ASP A 487 -17.96 3.85 -1.74
CA ASP A 487 -17.37 4.10 -0.43
C ASP A 487 -18.19 5.13 0.34
N GLY A 488 -18.39 4.89 1.62
CA GLY A 488 -19.17 5.75 2.51
C GLY A 488 -18.32 6.28 3.66
N VAL A 489 -18.68 7.45 4.21
CA VAL A 489 -18.08 7.97 5.45
C VAL A 489 -18.78 7.30 6.64
N ASN A 490 -18.06 6.98 7.72
CA ASN A 490 -18.66 6.50 8.97
C ASN A 490 -19.69 7.51 9.48
N SER A 491 -20.97 7.25 9.23
CA SER A 491 -22.05 8.08 9.72
C SER A 491 -22.39 7.79 11.18
N ALA A 492 -21.48 8.17 12.08
CA ALA A 492 -21.92 8.63 13.40
C ALA A 492 -22.36 10.11 13.37
N SER A 493 -22.17 10.80 12.24
CA SER A 493 -22.52 12.22 12.03
C SER A 493 -23.51 12.48 10.89
N SER A 494 -24.01 11.47 10.16
CA SER A 494 -24.96 11.70 9.05
C SER A 494 -26.43 11.77 9.48
N ALA A 495 -26.73 11.78 10.78
CA ALA A 495 -28.07 12.12 11.26
C ALA A 495 -28.50 13.54 10.82
N SER A 496 -27.54 14.40 10.47
CA SER A 496 -27.82 15.78 10.04
C SER A 496 -28.14 15.92 8.54
N PHE A 497 -27.68 15.00 7.68
CA PHE A 497 -27.89 15.13 6.22
C PHE A 497 -29.27 14.62 5.76
N SER A 498 -29.77 13.55 6.41
CA SER A 498 -31.13 13.05 6.16
C SER A 498 -32.20 14.03 6.68
N LEU A 499 -31.91 14.76 7.77
CA LEU A 499 -32.79 15.83 8.26
C LEU A 499 -32.83 17.05 7.32
N PHE A 500 -31.72 17.38 6.66
CA PHE A 500 -31.66 18.51 5.72
C PHE A 500 -32.49 18.26 4.45
N LEU A 501 -32.44 17.05 3.90
CA LEU A 501 -33.27 16.66 2.73
C LEU A 501 -34.76 16.54 3.08
N LEU A 502 -35.09 16.11 4.30
CA LEU A 502 -36.46 16.14 4.81
C LEU A 502 -36.96 17.57 5.03
N PHE A 503 -36.13 18.49 5.54
CA PHE A 503 -36.47 19.90 5.70
C PHE A 503 -36.70 20.62 4.37
N VAL A 504 -35.85 20.38 3.36
CA VAL A 504 -36.02 20.97 2.03
C VAL A 504 -37.29 20.45 1.34
N SER A 505 -37.63 19.17 1.53
CA SER A 505 -38.89 18.59 1.03
C SER A 505 -40.13 19.16 1.74
N LEU A 506 -40.09 19.33 3.07
CA LEU A 506 -41.17 19.92 3.86
C LEU A 506 -41.38 21.42 3.58
N CYS A 507 -40.30 22.19 3.38
CA CYS A 507 -40.40 23.60 2.99
C CYS A 507 -40.96 23.78 1.56
N SER A 508 -40.73 22.82 0.66
CA SER A 508 -41.28 22.85 -0.70
C SER A 508 -42.79 22.58 -0.72
N LEU A 509 -43.30 21.79 0.23
CA LEU A 509 -44.73 21.48 0.37
C LEU A 509 -45.53 22.60 1.04
N LEU A 510 -44.90 23.43 1.87
CA LEU A 510 -45.52 24.59 2.53
C LEU A 510 -45.67 25.82 1.61
N PHE A 511 -45.03 25.83 0.44
CA PHE A 511 -45.18 26.90 -0.56
C PHE A 511 -46.23 26.61 -1.66
N ILE A 512 -46.91 25.45 -1.59
CA ILE A 512 -47.93 25.03 -2.56
C ILE A 512 -49.33 24.86 -1.91
N MET A 513 -49.56 25.47 -0.73
CA MET A 513 -50.90 25.57 -0.12
C MET A 513 -51.37 27.01 0.00
#